data_AF-A0A178ZYC0-F1
#
_entry.id   AF-A0A178ZYC0-F1
#
_cell.length_a   1.000
_cell.length_b   1.000
_cell.length_c   1.000
_cell.angle_alpha   90.00
_cell.angle_beta   90.00
_cell.angle_gamma   90.00
#
_symmetry.space_group_name_H-M   'P 1'
#
loop_
_entity.id
_entity.type
_entity.pdbx_description
1 polymer ?
#
loop_
_entity_poly.entity_id
_entity_poly.type
_entity_poly.pdbx_seq_one_letter_code
_entity_poly.pdbx_strand_id
1 'polypeptide(L)'
;MSTHKPNPMEFTMEPTVAVTPMGMWCDPSKYHIHKILIHRHFEIFEIGLNADFAFFVTWLYNNDIPEQDIRTHFVGLWHLASQLKSESFEGYIKRKGKECLGESDYLFLARDVNRQPDDLFDPFEPLHRYIFQGLVDKINTNGWVGFIERSMGKWEEFMNHKDDAIGTKGEFISTLMSWLDKDHD
;
A
#
# COMPACT_ATOMS: atom_id res chain seq x y z
N MET A 1 1.89 6.97 30.19
CA MET A 1 1.38 5.79 29.46
C MET A 1 2.54 4.81 29.35
N SER A 2 2.40 3.62 29.94
CA SER A 2 3.48 2.63 30.02
C SER A 2 3.67 1.98 28.65
N THR A 3 4.83 2.18 28.03
CA THR A 3 5.30 1.45 26.84
C THR A 3 5.83 0.08 27.27
N HIS A 4 4.93 -0.80 27.69
CA HIS A 4 5.33 -2.19 27.92
C HIS A 4 5.52 -2.85 26.55
N LYS A 5 6.77 -2.87 26.07
CA LYS A 5 7.16 -3.82 25.03
C LYS A 5 7.11 -5.21 25.66
N PRO A 6 6.26 -6.13 25.18
CA PRO A 6 6.20 -7.45 25.76
C PRO A 6 7.58 -8.12 25.65
N ASN A 7 7.97 -8.80 26.72
CA ASN A 7 9.25 -9.49 26.80
C ASN A 7 9.19 -10.69 25.84
N PRO A 8 10.21 -10.95 25.00
CA PRO A 8 10.22 -12.10 24.09
C PRO A 8 9.90 -13.45 24.76
N MET A 9 10.18 -13.57 26.07
CA MET A 9 9.84 -14.75 26.86
C MET A 9 8.35 -14.89 27.19
N GLU A 10 7.54 -13.83 27.21
CA GLU A 10 6.11 -13.90 27.53
C GLU A 10 5.32 -14.70 26.50
N PHE A 11 5.82 -14.77 25.27
CA PHE A 11 5.18 -15.54 24.21
C PHE A 11 5.70 -16.98 24.08
N THR A 12 6.80 -17.34 24.75
CA THR A 12 7.45 -18.67 24.58
C THR A 12 6.61 -19.86 25.06
N MET A 13 5.56 -19.63 25.86
CA MET A 13 4.62 -20.69 26.28
C MET A 13 3.47 -20.89 25.30
N GLU A 14 3.21 -19.96 24.39
CA GLU A 14 2.11 -20.07 23.45
C GLU A 14 2.52 -20.82 22.16
N PRO A 15 1.65 -21.67 21.61
CA PRO A 15 1.97 -22.42 20.41
C PRO A 15 2.20 -21.45 19.24
N THR A 16 3.38 -21.53 18.63
CA THR A 16 3.63 -20.89 17.34
C THR A 16 3.26 -21.84 16.19
N VAL A 17 2.92 -21.26 15.05
CA VAL A 17 2.87 -21.96 13.77
C VAL A 17 4.01 -21.44 12.90
N ALA A 18 4.73 -22.36 12.27
CA ALA A 18 5.72 -22.00 11.26
C ALA A 18 4.98 -21.64 9.98
N VAL A 19 4.99 -20.36 9.63
CA VAL A 19 4.49 -19.87 8.36
C VAL A 19 5.67 -19.76 7.42
N THR A 20 5.62 -20.54 6.35
CA THR A 20 6.62 -20.49 5.29
C THR A 20 5.99 -19.74 4.11
N PRO A 21 6.46 -18.53 3.78
CA PRO A 21 6.10 -17.91 2.52
C PRO A 21 6.70 -18.78 1.40
N MET A 22 5.88 -19.42 0.56
CA MET A 22 6.39 -20.22 -0.55
C MET A 22 6.98 -19.33 -1.64
N GLY A 23 8.12 -19.73 -2.23
CA GLY A 23 8.55 -19.24 -3.55
C GLY A 23 9.98 -18.70 -3.69
N MET A 24 10.82 -18.69 -2.65
CA MET A 24 12.26 -18.44 -2.85
C MET A 24 12.97 -19.73 -3.28
N TRP A 25 13.63 -19.69 -4.43
CA TRP A 25 14.55 -20.76 -4.90
C TRP A 25 15.82 -20.85 -4.04
N CYS A 26 15.98 -19.96 -3.06
CA CYS A 26 17.03 -20.00 -2.04
C CYS A 26 16.41 -19.78 -0.66
N ASP A 27 16.47 -20.82 0.17
CA ASP A 27 16.15 -20.89 1.60
C ASP A 27 14.93 -20.08 2.10
N PRO A 28 13.74 -20.70 2.25
CA PRO A 28 12.55 -19.98 2.68
C PRO A 28 12.66 -19.63 4.17
N SER A 29 12.79 -18.34 4.48
CA SER A 29 12.69 -17.82 5.85
C SER A 29 11.38 -18.29 6.50
N LYS A 30 11.49 -19.13 7.54
CA LYS A 30 10.34 -19.57 8.34
C LYS A 30 10.00 -18.50 9.37
N TYR A 31 8.79 -17.96 9.31
CA TYR A 31 8.27 -17.07 10.34
C TYR A 31 7.54 -17.89 11.39
N HIS A 32 7.94 -17.77 12.66
CA HIS A 32 7.22 -18.37 13.78
C HIS A 32 6.24 -17.32 14.33
N ILE A 33 4.94 -17.54 14.11
CA ILE A 33 3.89 -16.62 14.54
C ILE A 33 3.03 -17.30 15.60
N HIS A 34 2.72 -16.60 16.69
CA HIS A 34 1.85 -17.14 17.75
C HIS A 34 0.43 -17.35 17.23
N LYS A 35 -0.13 -18.55 17.44
CA LYS A 35 -1.45 -18.93 16.93
C LYS A 35 -2.56 -18.00 17.40
N ILE A 36 -2.45 -17.42 18.60
CA ILE A 36 -3.41 -16.46 19.14
C ILE A 36 -3.56 -15.21 18.26
N LEU A 37 -2.47 -14.78 17.62
CA LEU A 37 -2.48 -13.62 16.73
C LEU A 37 -3.15 -13.99 15.41
N ILE A 38 -2.93 -15.21 14.92
CA ILE A 38 -3.49 -15.64 13.62
C ILE A 38 -4.98 -15.99 13.71
N HIS A 39 -5.43 -16.63 14.80
CA HIS A 39 -6.84 -16.98 14.98
C HIS A 39 -7.78 -15.78 14.99
N ARG A 40 -7.27 -14.58 15.29
CA ARG A 40 -8.05 -13.33 15.23
C ARG A 40 -8.16 -12.75 13.82
N HIS A 41 -7.39 -13.27 12.87
CA HIS A 41 -7.23 -12.65 11.56
C HIS A 41 -7.40 -13.61 10.36
N PHE A 42 -7.46 -14.96 10.50
CA PHE A 42 -7.42 -15.89 9.36
C PHE A 42 -8.12 -17.26 9.48
N GLU A 43 -8.53 -17.79 8.31
CA GLU A 43 -8.92 -19.20 8.07
C GLU A 43 -8.05 -19.98 7.04
N ILE A 44 -7.18 -19.35 6.22
CA ILE A 44 -6.44 -20.06 5.13
C ILE A 44 -4.98 -19.58 5.02
N PHE A 45 -4.03 -20.53 4.86
CA PHE A 45 -2.57 -20.30 4.79
C PHE A 45 -1.97 -20.62 3.41
N GLU A 46 -2.48 -20.02 2.34
CA GLU A 46 -1.78 -20.01 1.06
C GLU A 46 -1.45 -18.56 0.69
N ILE A 47 -0.34 -18.07 1.26
CA ILE A 47 0.12 -16.69 1.06
C ILE A 47 1.23 -16.73 0.01
N GLY A 48 0.95 -16.14 -1.15
CA GLY A 48 1.93 -15.91 -2.19
C GLY A 48 3.04 -14.97 -1.71
N LEU A 49 4.23 -15.12 -2.30
CA LEU A 49 5.42 -14.30 -2.09
C LEU A 49 5.10 -12.82 -1.87
N ASN A 50 5.45 -12.30 -0.70
CA ASN A 50 5.58 -10.87 -0.56
C ASN A 50 6.74 -10.54 0.38
N ALA A 51 7.72 -9.79 -0.12
CA ALA A 51 8.77 -9.19 0.73
C ALA A 51 8.15 -8.39 1.88
N ASP A 52 6.90 -7.95 1.70
CA ASP A 52 6.14 -7.17 2.67
C ASP A 52 5.51 -8.01 3.78
N PHE A 53 5.61 -9.35 3.71
CA PHE A 53 5.11 -10.23 4.78
C PHE A 53 5.80 -9.95 6.13
N ALA A 54 7.08 -9.57 6.11
CA ALA A 54 7.80 -9.17 7.32
C ALA A 54 7.17 -7.95 8.00
N PHE A 55 6.67 -6.98 7.22
CA PHE A 55 5.99 -5.79 7.75
C PHE A 55 4.60 -6.12 8.27
N PHE A 56 3.88 -7.05 7.64
CA PHE A 56 2.64 -7.59 8.20
C PHE A 56 2.87 -8.27 9.55
N VAL A 57 3.91 -9.10 9.67
CA VAL A 57 4.29 -9.70 10.96
C VAL A 57 4.64 -8.61 11.98
N THR A 58 5.42 -7.61 11.58
CA THR A 58 5.75 -6.46 12.44
C THR A 58 4.48 -5.76 12.94
N TRP A 59 3.51 -5.53 12.06
CA TRP A 59 2.21 -4.97 12.41
C TRP A 59 1.42 -5.86 13.37
N LEU A 60 1.38 -7.18 13.16
CA LEU A 60 0.67 -8.09 14.06
C LEU A 60 1.15 -8.00 15.52
N TYR A 61 2.46 -7.82 15.72
CA TYR A 61 3.04 -7.74 17.06
C TYR A 61 3.02 -6.32 17.64
N ASN A 62 3.25 -5.31 16.80
CA ASN A 62 3.46 -3.93 17.27
C ASN A 62 2.25 -3.01 17.04
N ASN A 63 1.25 -3.47 16.29
CA ASN A 63 0.14 -2.68 15.75
C ASN A 63 0.58 -1.46 14.93
N ASP A 64 1.81 -1.47 14.42
CA ASP A 64 2.40 -0.35 13.68
C ASP A 64 3.49 -0.83 12.72
N ILE A 65 3.67 -0.05 11.65
CA ILE A 65 4.72 -0.18 10.64
C ILE A 65 5.31 1.23 10.48
N PRO A 66 6.65 1.39 10.51
CA PRO A 66 7.27 2.69 10.31
C PRO A 66 6.81 3.39 9.03
N GLU A 67 6.65 4.72 9.11
CA GLU A 67 6.15 5.55 8.00
C GLU A 67 6.95 5.33 6.69
N GLN A 68 8.27 5.29 6.77
CA GLN A 68 9.13 5.09 5.60
C GLN A 68 8.86 3.76 4.89
N ASP A 69 8.57 2.72 5.67
CA ASP A 69 8.26 1.38 5.16
C ASP A 69 6.87 1.37 4.54
N ILE A 70 5.88 2.05 5.14
CA ILE A 70 4.56 2.26 4.51
C ILE A 70 4.71 2.95 3.15
N ARG A 71 5.47 4.04 3.08
CA ARG A 71 5.64 4.81 1.83
C ARG A 71 6.30 4.00 0.73
N THR A 72 7.29 3.19 1.10
CA THR A 72 8.09 2.41 0.15
C THR A 72 7.36 1.15 -0.32
N HIS A 73 6.59 0.52 0.57
CA HIS A 73 5.97 -0.78 0.34
C HIS A 73 4.44 -0.70 0.18
N PHE A 74 3.86 0.50 0.02
CA PHE A 74 2.41 0.71 0.09
C PHE A 74 1.60 -0.26 -0.80
N VAL A 75 1.96 -0.37 -2.08
CA VAL A 75 1.25 -1.21 -3.06
C VAL A 75 1.34 -2.68 -2.69
N GLY A 76 2.52 -3.15 -2.32
CA GLY A 76 2.68 -4.56 -1.97
C GLY A 76 2.05 -4.89 -0.61
N LEU A 77 2.04 -3.97 0.36
CA LEU A 77 1.27 -4.10 1.61
C LEU A 77 -0.24 -4.15 1.33
N TRP A 78 -0.74 -3.34 0.39
CA TRP A 78 -2.13 -3.41 -0.05
C TRP A 78 -2.47 -4.77 -0.66
N HIS A 79 -1.65 -5.26 -1.60
CA HIS A 79 -1.84 -6.58 -2.18
C HIS A 79 -1.80 -7.67 -1.14
N LEU A 80 -0.87 -7.57 -0.20
CA LEU A 80 -0.77 -8.53 0.89
C LEU A 80 -2.06 -8.51 1.71
N ALA A 81 -2.61 -7.35 2.07
CA ALA A 81 -3.86 -7.27 2.79
C ALA A 81 -5.03 -7.91 2.04
N SER A 82 -5.12 -7.70 0.71
CA SER A 82 -6.12 -8.33 -0.15
C SER A 82 -5.95 -9.85 -0.26
N GLN A 83 -4.72 -10.33 -0.44
CA GLN A 83 -4.40 -11.77 -0.49
C GLN A 83 -4.74 -12.47 0.83
N LEU A 84 -4.42 -11.79 1.94
CA LEU A 84 -4.74 -12.20 3.29
C LEU A 84 -6.25 -12.15 3.59
N LYS A 85 -7.05 -11.44 2.78
CA LYS A 85 -8.46 -11.11 3.07
C LYS A 85 -8.62 -10.53 4.49
N SER A 86 -7.64 -9.75 4.95
CA SER A 86 -7.61 -9.22 6.30
C SER A 86 -8.16 -7.79 6.32
N GLU A 87 -9.46 -7.65 6.62
CA GLU A 87 -10.12 -6.34 6.71
C GLU A 87 -9.42 -5.40 7.70
N SER A 88 -8.92 -5.95 8.82
CA SER A 88 -8.19 -5.19 9.84
C SER A 88 -6.88 -4.62 9.30
N PHE A 89 -6.14 -5.41 8.52
CA PHE A 89 -4.87 -4.98 7.96
C PHE A 89 -5.09 -4.01 6.81
N GLU A 90 -6.07 -4.29 5.93
CA GLU A 90 -6.45 -3.39 4.84
C GLU A 90 -6.91 -2.03 5.38
N GLY A 91 -7.75 -2.01 6.41
CA GLY A 91 -8.18 -0.78 7.08
C GLY A 91 -7.02 -0.01 7.74
N TYR A 92 -6.04 -0.73 8.30
CA TYR A 92 -4.81 -0.12 8.79
C TYR A 92 -3.99 0.54 7.67
N ILE A 93 -3.72 -0.18 6.57
CA ILE A 93 -2.96 0.32 5.43
C ILE A 93 -3.65 1.53 4.79
N LYS A 94 -4.97 1.49 4.61
CA LYS A 94 -5.75 2.64 4.09
C LYS A 94 -5.60 3.89 4.94
N ARG A 95 -5.69 3.76 6.26
CA ARG A 95 -5.58 4.90 7.19
C ARG A 95 -4.15 5.44 7.22
N LYS A 96 -3.15 4.54 7.39
CA LYS A 96 -1.74 4.95 7.42
C LYS A 96 -1.26 5.52 6.10
N GLY A 97 -1.72 5.00 4.97
CA GLY A 97 -1.46 5.60 3.66
C GLY A 97 -1.89 7.06 3.58
N LYS A 98 -3.08 7.41 4.09
CA LYS A 98 -3.56 8.80 4.09
C LYS A 98 -2.71 9.72 4.97
N GLU A 99 -2.20 9.19 6.08
CA GLU A 99 -1.34 9.93 7.01
C GLU A 99 0.07 10.16 6.44
N CYS A 100 0.62 9.15 5.77
CA CYS A 100 2.04 9.07 5.42
C CYS A 100 2.36 9.43 3.97
N LEU A 101 1.43 9.25 3.03
CA LEU A 101 1.68 9.50 1.61
C LEU A 101 1.57 11.01 1.30
N GLY A 102 2.65 11.55 0.77
CA GLY A 102 2.75 12.91 0.25
C GLY A 102 2.30 13.02 -1.20
N GLU A 103 2.28 14.24 -1.71
CA GLU A 103 1.90 14.58 -3.09
C GLU A 103 2.75 13.83 -4.12
N SER A 104 4.06 13.76 -3.89
CA SER A 104 4.99 13.00 -4.75
C SER A 104 4.70 11.50 -4.75
N ASP A 105 4.31 10.95 -3.60
CA ASP A 105 4.04 9.52 -3.45
C ASP A 105 2.75 9.17 -4.20
N TYR A 106 1.67 9.94 -3.99
CA TYR A 106 0.42 9.76 -4.73
C TYR A 106 0.61 9.92 -6.23
N LEU A 107 1.37 10.91 -6.69
CA LEU A 107 1.66 11.11 -8.11
C LEU A 107 2.39 9.90 -8.71
N PHE A 108 3.42 9.40 -8.01
CA PHE A 108 4.19 8.23 -8.45
C PHE A 108 3.30 6.97 -8.52
N LEU A 109 2.54 6.72 -7.45
CA LEU A 109 1.65 5.57 -7.36
C LEU A 109 0.55 5.63 -8.42
N ALA A 110 -0.07 6.79 -8.64
CA ALA A 110 -1.13 6.99 -9.61
C ALA A 110 -0.64 6.68 -11.04
N ARG A 111 0.58 7.11 -11.37
CA ARG A 111 1.21 6.79 -12.66
C ARG A 111 1.43 5.28 -12.83
N ASP A 112 1.85 4.60 -11.77
CA ASP A 112 2.18 3.17 -11.85
C ASP A 112 0.92 2.29 -11.90
N VAL A 113 -0.17 2.66 -11.22
CA VAL A 113 -1.46 1.96 -11.34
C VAL A 113 -2.17 2.24 -12.68
N ASN A 114 -2.01 3.44 -13.25
CA ASN A 114 -2.58 3.79 -14.56
C ASN A 114 -1.82 3.14 -15.75
N ARG A 115 -0.68 2.48 -15.51
CA ARG A 115 0.10 1.78 -16.54
C ARG A 115 -0.31 0.32 -16.74
N GLN A 116 -1.19 -0.21 -15.90
CA GLN A 116 -1.58 -1.61 -15.97
C GLN A 116 -2.65 -1.81 -17.06
N PRO A 117 -2.52 -2.83 -17.93
CA PRO A 117 -3.41 -3.02 -19.08
C PRO A 117 -4.84 -3.39 -18.65
N ASP A 118 -5.83 -2.85 -19.38
CA ASP A 118 -7.29 -3.02 -19.21
C ASP A 118 -7.80 -4.48 -19.19
N ASP A 119 -6.98 -5.44 -19.59
CA ASP A 119 -7.38 -6.84 -19.76
C ASP A 119 -6.89 -7.71 -18.60
N LEU A 120 -7.54 -7.59 -17.44
CA LEU A 120 -7.73 -8.67 -16.46
C LEU A 120 -8.64 -8.13 -15.35
N PHE A 121 -9.80 -8.77 -15.15
CA PHE A 121 -10.69 -8.63 -13.99
C PHE A 121 -9.94 -8.11 -12.75
N ASP A 122 -10.16 -6.85 -12.39
CA ASP A 122 -9.13 -6.04 -11.74
C ASP A 122 -9.22 -6.06 -10.19
N PRO A 123 -8.44 -6.89 -9.47
CA PRO A 123 -8.30 -6.75 -8.01
C PRO A 123 -7.64 -5.41 -7.61
N PHE A 124 -7.19 -4.60 -8.59
CA PHE A 124 -6.60 -3.28 -8.37
C PHE A 124 -7.60 -2.13 -8.47
N GLU A 125 -8.87 -2.35 -8.85
CA GLU A 125 -9.87 -1.26 -8.88
C GLU A 125 -9.98 -0.52 -7.53
N PRO A 126 -9.99 -1.20 -6.36
CA PRO A 126 -10.02 -0.53 -5.07
C PRO A 126 -8.74 0.28 -4.77
N LEU A 127 -7.58 -0.21 -5.22
CA LEU A 127 -6.30 0.50 -5.06
C LEU A 127 -6.25 1.71 -5.99
N HIS A 128 -6.64 1.55 -7.26
CA HIS A 128 -6.73 2.60 -8.25
C HIS A 128 -7.61 3.74 -7.75
N ARG A 129 -8.84 3.43 -7.28
CA ARG A 129 -9.75 4.38 -6.67
C ARG A 129 -9.13 5.09 -5.46
N TYR A 130 -8.48 4.35 -4.56
CA TYR A 130 -7.85 4.93 -3.38
C TYR A 130 -6.73 5.93 -3.75
N ILE A 131 -5.88 5.56 -4.71
CA ILE A 131 -4.74 6.37 -5.12
C ILE A 131 -5.21 7.62 -5.86
N PHE A 132 -6.13 7.50 -6.82
CA PHE A 132 -6.66 8.65 -7.55
C PHE A 132 -7.45 9.60 -6.64
N GLN A 133 -8.30 9.08 -5.75
CA GLN A 133 -8.99 9.94 -4.78
C GLN A 133 -7.98 10.64 -3.86
N GLY A 134 -6.95 9.94 -3.39
CA GLY A 134 -5.93 10.57 -2.56
C GLY A 134 -5.17 11.68 -3.28
N LEU A 135 -4.88 11.51 -4.58
CA LEU A 135 -4.28 12.54 -5.41
C LEU A 135 -5.20 13.76 -5.57
N VAL A 136 -6.48 13.54 -5.83
CA VAL A 136 -7.52 14.58 -5.91
C VAL A 136 -7.64 15.32 -4.58
N ASP A 137 -7.73 14.60 -3.46
CA ASP A 137 -7.83 15.18 -2.12
C ASP A 137 -6.64 16.13 -1.85
N LYS A 138 -5.43 15.75 -2.27
CA LYS A 138 -4.22 16.60 -2.12
C LYS A 138 -4.27 17.85 -3.01
N ILE A 139 -4.75 17.73 -4.25
CA ILE A 139 -4.92 18.87 -5.16
C ILE A 139 -6.00 19.82 -4.62
N ASN A 140 -7.14 19.30 -4.20
CA ASN A 140 -8.25 20.08 -3.64
C ASN A 140 -7.85 20.78 -2.33
N THR A 141 -7.09 20.10 -1.46
CA THR A 141 -6.65 20.66 -0.18
C THR A 141 -5.59 21.77 -0.35
N ASN A 142 -4.61 21.56 -1.23
CA ASN A 142 -3.47 22.48 -1.36
C ASN A 142 -3.61 23.49 -2.51
N GLY A 143 -4.59 23.30 -3.40
CA GLY A 143 -4.65 23.92 -4.71
C GLY A 143 -3.55 23.40 -5.65
N TRP A 144 -3.72 23.65 -6.96
CA TRP A 144 -2.75 23.22 -7.98
C TRP A 144 -1.34 23.73 -7.73
N VAL A 145 -1.18 25.02 -7.39
CA VAL A 145 0.15 25.61 -7.13
C VAL A 145 0.82 24.92 -5.94
N GLY A 146 0.11 24.76 -4.82
CA GLY A 146 0.64 24.12 -3.63
C GLY A 146 0.94 22.63 -3.84
N PHE A 147 0.11 21.92 -4.61
CA PHE A 147 0.36 20.54 -5.00
C PHE A 147 1.66 20.41 -5.81
N ILE A 148 1.85 21.27 -6.83
CA ILE A 148 3.04 21.24 -7.68
C ILE A 148 4.30 21.49 -6.85
N GLU A 149 4.31 22.53 -6.02
CA GLU A 149 5.44 22.84 -5.13
C GLU A 149 5.79 21.68 -4.19
N ARG A 150 4.77 21.03 -3.61
CA ARG A 150 4.94 19.90 -2.68
C ARG A 150 5.30 18.58 -3.36
N SER A 151 5.09 18.48 -4.68
CA SER A 151 5.55 17.33 -5.46
C SER A 151 7.07 17.27 -5.61
N MET A 152 7.81 18.29 -5.14
CA MET A 152 9.28 18.36 -5.18
C MET A 152 9.86 18.17 -6.59
N GLY A 153 9.23 18.79 -7.59
CA GLY A 153 9.67 18.72 -8.99
C GLY A 153 9.16 17.48 -9.74
N LYS A 154 8.46 16.55 -9.07
CA LYS A 154 7.97 15.31 -9.70
C LYS A 154 6.84 15.55 -10.68
N TRP A 155 6.00 16.55 -10.43
CA TRP A 155 4.99 16.96 -11.39
C TRP A 155 5.62 17.52 -12.67
N GLU A 156 6.58 18.43 -12.54
CA GLU A 156 7.27 19.04 -13.67
C GLU A 156 8.10 18.00 -14.44
N GLU A 157 8.79 17.10 -13.73
CA GLU A 157 9.46 15.95 -14.33
C GLU A 157 8.46 15.17 -15.18
N PHE A 158 7.31 14.77 -14.63
CA PHE A 158 6.27 14.05 -15.36
C PHE A 158 5.74 14.84 -16.57
N MET A 159 5.48 16.13 -16.42
CA MET A 159 4.95 16.98 -17.49
C MET A 159 5.97 17.30 -18.59
N ASN A 160 7.27 17.24 -18.30
CA ASN A 160 8.32 17.46 -19.30
C ASN A 160 8.64 16.22 -20.14
N HIS A 161 8.26 15.03 -19.70
CA HIS A 161 8.41 13.82 -20.51
C HIS A 161 7.41 13.83 -21.68
N LYS A 162 7.90 13.47 -22.87
CA LYS A 162 7.05 13.27 -24.04
C LYS A 162 6.10 12.09 -23.76
N ASP A 163 4.86 12.21 -24.23
CA ASP A 163 3.96 11.08 -24.23
C ASP A 163 4.53 9.93 -25.07
N ASP A 164 4.29 8.70 -24.64
CA ASP A 164 4.74 7.53 -25.38
C ASP A 164 3.83 7.26 -26.59
N ALA A 165 4.18 6.24 -27.39
CA ALA A 165 3.43 5.92 -28.60
C ALA A 165 2.00 5.45 -28.34
N ILE A 166 1.69 5.03 -27.10
CA ILE A 166 0.40 4.50 -26.69
C ILE A 166 -0.44 5.53 -25.91
N GLY A 167 0.14 6.69 -25.56
CA GLY A 167 -0.60 7.81 -24.98
C GLY A 167 -0.78 7.74 -23.45
N THR A 168 0.06 6.98 -22.74
CA THR A 168 -0.11 6.74 -21.29
C THR A 168 -0.14 8.04 -20.47
N LYS A 169 0.62 9.07 -20.87
CA LYS A 169 0.59 10.35 -20.15
C LYS A 169 -0.73 11.08 -20.40
N GLY A 170 -1.19 11.12 -21.65
CA GLY A 170 -2.47 11.73 -22.01
C GLY A 170 -3.64 11.05 -21.29
N GLU A 171 -3.63 9.72 -21.23
CA GLU A 171 -4.61 8.93 -20.49
C GLU A 171 -4.60 9.25 -19.00
N PHE A 172 -3.42 9.22 -18.36
CA PHE A 172 -3.28 9.59 -16.94
C PHE A 172 -3.87 10.97 -16.64
N ILE A 173 -3.55 11.98 -17.46
CA ILE A 173 -4.06 13.35 -17.29
C ILE A 173 -5.58 13.37 -17.47
N SER A 174 -6.10 12.71 -18.51
CA SER A 174 -7.54 12.62 -18.76
C SER A 174 -8.29 11.97 -17.59
N THR A 175 -7.74 10.88 -17.05
CA THR A 175 -8.29 10.20 -15.87
C THR A 175 -8.27 11.15 -14.68
N LEU A 176 -7.13 11.77 -14.37
CA LEU A 176 -7.03 12.71 -13.25
C LEU A 176 -8.04 13.87 -13.36
N MET A 177 -8.20 14.46 -14.55
CA MET A 177 -9.18 15.53 -14.76
C MET A 177 -10.61 15.04 -14.56
N SER A 178 -10.95 13.85 -15.08
CA SER A 178 -12.28 13.26 -14.85
C SER A 178 -12.57 13.02 -13.37
N TRP A 179 -11.57 12.69 -12.56
CA TRP A 179 -11.73 12.56 -11.11
C TRP A 179 -11.89 13.90 -10.41
N LEU A 180 -11.13 14.92 -10.82
CA LEU A 180 -11.26 16.28 -10.28
C LEU A 180 -12.63 16.90 -10.61
N ASP A 181 -13.14 16.66 -11.81
CA ASP A 181 -14.45 17.18 -12.24
C ASP A 181 -15.61 16.55 -11.44
N LYS A 182 -15.47 15.29 -11.00
CA LYS A 182 -16.50 14.58 -10.21
C LYS A 182 -16.70 15.13 -8.80
N ASP A 183 -15.68 15.78 -8.23
CA ASP A 183 -15.75 16.37 -6.88
C ASP A 183 -16.36 17.79 -6.88
N HIS A 184 -16.82 18.28 -8.05
CA HIS A 184 -17.41 19.61 -8.23
C HIS A 184 -18.94 19.62 -8.47
N ASP A 185 -19.61 18.47 -8.45
CA ASP A 185 -21.08 18.30 -8.51
C ASP A 185 -21.67 17.92 -7.13
#